data_AF-A0A842Q499-F1
#
_entry.id   AF-A0A842Q499-F1
#
_cell.length_a   1.000
_cell.length_b   1.000
_cell.length_c   1.000
_cell.angle_alpha   90.00
_cell.angle_beta   90.00
_cell.angle_gamma   90.00
#
_symmetry.space_group_name_H-M   'P 1'
#
loop_
_entity.id
_entity.type
_entity.pdbx_description
1 polymer ?
#
loop_
_entity_poly.entity_id
_entity_poly.type
_entity_poly.pdbx_seq_one_letter_code
_entity_poly.pdbx_strand_id
1 'polypeptide(L)' 'SLSNTINVIRENGAIVRDAVAIISRLEGAEEKLQKMGVRLIAIATINDLINALYDKGLLDRNTLEEIIKQKVDQGLETD' A
#
# COMPACT_ATOMS: atom_id res chain seq x y z
N SER A 1 -7.62 -11.14 -3.01
CA SER A 1 -7.26 -9.74 -2.68
C SER A 1 -8.17 -9.23 -1.57
N LEU A 2 -7.80 -8.14 -0.88
CA LEU A 2 -8.59 -7.54 0.21
C LEU A 2 -10.07 -7.33 -0.16
N SER A 3 -10.35 -6.82 -1.37
CA SER A 3 -11.72 -6.63 -1.87
C SER A 3 -12.54 -7.92 -1.90
N ASN A 4 -11.93 -9.05 -2.28
CA ASN A 4 -12.63 -10.34 -2.30
C ASN A 4 -12.97 -10.80 -0.88
N THR A 5 -12.02 -10.69 0.05
CA THR A 5 -12.24 -11.03 1.46
C THR A 5 -13.36 -10.19 2.07
N ILE A 6 -13.40 -8.89 1.77
CA ILE A 6 -14.47 -7.98 2.22
C ILE A 6 -15.84 -8.43 1.69
N ASN A 7 -15.93 -8.78 0.41
CA ASN A 7 -17.19 -9.24 -0.18
C ASN A 7 -17.69 -10.52 0.50
N VAL A 8 -16.81 -11.52 0.66
CA VAL A 8 -17.15 -12.78 1.35
C VAL A 8 -17.64 -12.52 2.78
N ILE A 9 -16.98 -11.64 3.54
CA ILE A 9 -17.40 -11.30 4.90
C ILE A 9 -18.79 -10.64 4.90
N ARG A 10 -19.04 -9.73 3.96
CA ARG A 10 -20.34 -9.03 3.83
C ARG A 10 -21.47 -9.95 3.38
N GLU A 11 -21.19 -10.91 2.49
CA GLU A 11 -22.15 -11.95 2.07
C GLU A 11 -22.62 -12.80 3.26
N ASN A 12 -21.82 -12.89 4.32
CA ASN A 12 -22.16 -13.57 5.56
C ASN A 12 -22.81 -12.65 6.62
N GLY A 13 -23.33 -11.48 6.20
CA GLY A 13 -24.12 -10.58 7.03
C GLY A 13 -23.31 -9.63 7.92
N ALA A 14 -21.98 -9.64 7.84
CA ALA A 14 -21.14 -8.73 8.61
C ALA A 14 -20.95 -7.37 7.91
N ILE A 15 -20.66 -6.33 8.70
CA ILE A 15 -20.32 -5.01 8.21
C ILE A 15 -18.81 -4.84 8.29
N VAL A 16 -18.17 -4.58 7.15
CA VAL A 16 -16.75 -4.23 7.09
C VAL A 16 -16.60 -2.74 6.82
N ARG A 17 -15.95 -2.02 7.73
CA ARG A 17 -15.70 -0.57 7.65
C ARG A 17 -14.23 -0.22 7.49
N ASP A 18 -13.34 -1.04 8.06
CA ASP A 18 -11.91 -0.78 8.10
C ASP A 18 -11.14 -2.02 7.66
N ALA A 19 -10.03 -1.79 6.97
CA ALA A 19 -9.01 -2.78 6.68
C ALA A 19 -7.66 -2.24 7.15
N VAL A 20 -6.93 -3.03 7.93
CA VAL A 20 -5.61 -2.62 8.46
C VAL A 20 -4.52 -3.39 7.73
N ALA A 21 -3.48 -2.68 7.31
CA ALA A 21 -2.27 -3.24 6.69
C ALA A 21 -1.01 -2.73 7.41
N ILE A 22 0.05 -3.53 7.39
CA ILE A 22 1.35 -3.10 7.90
C ILE A 22 1.97 -2.10 6.91
N ILE A 23 2.07 -2.47 5.63
CA ILE A 23 2.64 -1.63 4.57
C ILE A 23 1.58 -1.38 3.49
N SER A 24 1.34 -0.12 3.15
CA SER A 24 0.65 0.27 1.92
C SER A 24 1.66 0.48 0.79
N ARG A 25 1.44 -0.16 -0.36
CA ARG A 25 2.28 0.04 -1.55
C ARG A 25 1.88 1.26 -2.39
N LEU A 26 0.78 1.94 -2.03
CA LEU A 26 0.23 3.08 -2.78
C LEU A 26 -0.21 2.73 -4.21
N GLU A 27 -0.54 1.47 -4.49
CA GLU A 27 -0.90 0.98 -5.82
C GLU A 27 -2.43 0.83 -5.99
N GLY A 28 -3.20 1.89 -5.77
CA GLY A 28 -4.63 1.90 -6.09
C GLY A 28 -5.56 1.16 -5.11
N ALA A 29 -5.01 0.56 -4.04
CA ALA A 29 -5.77 -0.23 -3.09
C ALA A 29 -6.70 0.63 -2.23
N GLU A 30 -6.25 1.83 -1.85
CA GLU A 30 -7.00 2.76 -1.03
C GLU A 30 -8.27 3.23 -1.76
N GLU A 31 -8.14 3.69 -3.00
CA GLU A 31 -9.24 4.14 -3.84
C GLU A 31 -10.22 3.00 -4.12
N LYS A 32 -9.70 1.79 -4.35
CA LYS A 32 -10.53 0.60 -4.56
C LYS A 32 -11.36 0.27 -3.32
N LEU A 33 -10.77 0.30 -2.13
CA LEU A 33 -11.47 0.01 -0.88
C LEU A 33 -12.43 1.15 -0.49
N GLN A 34 -12.05 2.40 -0.73
CA GLN A 34 -12.90 3.56 -0.50
C GLN A 34 -14.17 3.51 -1.35
N LYS A 35 -14.08 3.10 -2.63
CA LYS A 35 -15.25 2.83 -3.49
C LYS A 35 -16.18 1.74 -2.94
N MET A 36 -15.66 0.84 -2.10
CA MET A 36 -16.44 -0.18 -1.40
C MET A 36 -16.95 0.29 -0.02
N GLY A 37 -16.71 1.55 0.36
CA GLY A 37 -17.03 2.08 1.68
C GLY A 37 -16.17 1.49 2.79
N VAL A 38 -14.94 1.06 2.48
CA VAL A 38 -13.96 0.54 3.46
C VAL A 38 -12.75 1.46 3.50
N ARG A 39 -12.39 1.92 4.70
CA ARG A 39 -11.17 2.69 4.93
C ARG A 39 -9.97 1.76 5.03
N LEU A 40 -8.92 2.03 4.24
CA LEU A 40 -7.62 1.40 4.43
C LEU A 40 -6.84 2.19 5.49
N ILE A 41 -6.31 1.50 6.49
CA ILE A 41 -5.42 2.06 7.51
C ILE A 41 -4.09 1.32 7.39
N ALA A 42 -3.04 2.03 7.03
CA ALA A 42 -1.69 1.46 6.94
C ALA A 42 -0.80 2.01 8.07
N ILE A 43 0.04 1.13 8.64
CA ILE A 43 1.03 1.55 9.65
C ILE A 43 2.15 2.37 8.99
N ALA A 44 2.58 1.97 7.80
CA ALA A 44 3.57 2.66 7.00
C ALA A 44 3.29 2.49 5.50
N THR A 45 3.93 3.30 4.68
CA THR A 45 3.94 3.19 3.24
C THR A 45 5.19 2.46 2.74
N ILE A 46 5.21 2.10 1.46
CA ILE A 46 6.40 1.57 0.80
C ILE A 46 7.53 2.62 0.76
N ASN A 47 7.20 3.92 0.73
CA ASN A 47 8.19 5.00 0.78
C ASN A 47 8.90 5.02 2.14
N ASP A 48 8.13 4.94 3.23
CA ASP A 48 8.68 4.87 4.60
C ASP A 48 9.62 3.67 4.77
N LEU A 49 9.22 2.51 4.22
CA LEU A 49 10.03 1.30 4.29
C LEU A 49 11.36 1.46 3.52
N ILE A 50 11.32 1.99 2.30
CA ILE A 50 12.52 2.18 1.48
C ILE A 50 13.48 3.17 2.16
N ASN A 51 12.97 4.29 2.66
CA ASN A 51 13.77 5.28 3.37
C ASN A 51 14.43 4.66 4.60
N ALA A 52 13.66 3.92 5.41
CA ALA A 52 14.19 3.26 6.61
C ALA A 52 15.26 2.20 6.29
N LEU A 53 15.18 1.52 5.14
CA LEU A 53 16.18 0.54 4.71
C LEU A 53 17.44 1.23 4.16
N TYR A 54 17.29 2.30 3.39
CA TYR A 54 18.41 3.10 2.88
C TYR A 54 19.19 3.75 4.02
N ASP A 55 18.50 4.37 4.99
CA ASP A 55 19.12 5.02 6.15
C ASP A 55 19.92 4.03 7.03
N LYS A 56 19.52 2.76 7.04
CA LYS A 56 20.23 1.68 7.74
C LYS A 56 21.38 1.07 6.94
N GLY A 57 21.65 1.57 5.73
CA GLY A 57 22.64 1.02 4.83
C GLY A 57 22.30 -0.38 4.29
N LEU A 58 21.03 -0.78 4.38
CA LEU A 58 20.53 -2.07 3.88
C LEU A 58 20.08 -2.01 2.43
N LEU A 59 19.91 -0.80 1.89
CA LEU A 59 19.75 -0.52 0.47
C LEU A 59 20.88 0.42 0.02
N ASP A 60 21.54 0.08 -1.07
CA ASP A 60 22.48 0.98 -1.72
C ASP A 60 21.75 2.01 -2.59
N ARG A 61 22.49 3.05 -2.98
CA ARG A 61 21.97 4.15 -3.80
C ARG A 61 21.50 3.68 -5.18
N ASN A 62 22.18 2.73 -5.80
CA ASN A 62 21.81 2.25 -7.13
C ASN A 62 20.45 1.54 -7.08
N THR A 63 20.25 0.70 -6.07
CA THR A 63 18.99 -0.01 -5.83
C THR A 63 17.86 0.97 -5.52
N LEU A 64 18.13 2.00 -4.72
CA LEU A 64 17.17 3.07 -4.45
C LEU A 64 16.75 3.79 -5.73
N GLU A 65 17.72 4.17 -6.58
CA GLU A 65 17.46 4.85 -7.85
C GLU A 65 16.64 3.99 -8.82
N GLU A 66 16.92 2.68 -8.90
CA GLU A 66 16.12 1.74 -9.71
C GLU A 66 14.67 1.63 -9.22
N ILE A 67 14.46 1.55 -7.90
CA ILE A 67 13.12 1.49 -7.31
C ILE A 67 12.35 2.79 -7.59
N ILE A 68 12.98 3.94 -7.45
CA ILE A 68 12.35 5.25 -7.75
C ILE A 68 11.96 5.32 -9.22
N LYS A 69 12.86 4.91 -10.13
CA LYS A 69 12.58 4.87 -11.57
C LYS A 69 11.38 3.99 -11.89
N GLN A 70 11.30 2.79 -11.29
CA GLN A 70 10.17 1.89 -11.50
C GLN A 70 8.84 2.50 -11.04
N LYS A 71 8.83 3.28 -9.96
CA LYS A 71 7.61 3.97 -9.49
C LYS A 71 7.16 5.08 -10.44
N VAL A 72 8.11 5.87 -10.95
CA VAL A 72 7.82 6.91 -11.96
C VAL A 72 7.24 6.29 -13.23
N ASP A 73 7.82 5.18 -13.70
CA ASP A 73 7.33 4.46 -14.88
C ASP A 73 5.90 3.91 -14.69
N GLN A 74 5.47 3.70 -13.44
CA GLN A 74 4.13 3.25 -13.09
C GLN A 74 3.15 4.39 -12.77
N GLY A 75 3.58 5.65 -12.85
CA GLY A 75 2.74 6.82 -12.56
C GLY A 75 2.39 6.96 -11.08
N LEU A 76 3.20 6.41 -10.18
CA LEU A 76 3.05 6.54 -8.73
C LEU A 76 3.76 7.81 -8.25
N GLU A 77 3.11 8.57 -7.35
CA GLU A 77 3.71 9.77 -6.75
C GLU A 77 5.00 9.42 -5.98
N THR A 78 6.05 10.17 -6.27
CA THR A 78 7.30 10.20 -5.51
C THR A 78 7.24 11.43 -4.61
N ASP A 79 6.77 11.25 -3.38
CA ASP A 79 6.89 12.25 -2.31
C ASP A 79 8.35 12.40 -1.84
#